data_AF-A0A946CRD5-F1
#
_entry.id   AF-A0A946CRD5-F1
#
_cell.length_a   1.000
_cell.length_b   1.000
_cell.length_c   1.000
_cell.angle_alpha   90.00
_cell.angle_beta   90.00
_cell.angle_gamma   90.00
#
_symmetry.space_group_name_H-M   'P 1'
#
loop_
_entity.id
_entity.type
_entity.pdbx_description
1 polymer ?
#
loop_
_entity_poly.entity_id
_entity_poly.type
_entity_poly.pdbx_seq_one_letter_code
_entity_poly.pdbx_strand_id
1 'polypeptide(L)' 'KRFIVKESRSNVPDRLPIRQIDLPKTLFKSIGKAIRPSPAEIERNPRSRSALLRVAERCVS' A
#
# COMPACT_ATOMS: atom_id res chain seq x y z
N LYS A 1 6.09 -1.01 -3.21
CA LYS A 1 7.04 -0.79 -2.10
C LYS A 1 6.88 -1.97 -1.15
N ARG A 2 7.94 -2.78 -0.97
CA ARG A 2 7.86 -4.06 -0.23
C ARG A 2 7.38 -3.85 1.21
N PHE A 3 7.83 -2.78 1.86
CA PHE A 3 7.42 -2.39 3.21
C PHE A 3 5.89 -2.28 3.36
N ILE A 4 5.24 -1.39 2.61
CA ILE A 4 3.78 -1.18 2.73
C ILE A 4 3.00 -2.47 2.48
N VAL A 5 3.43 -3.27 1.49
CA VAL A 5 2.78 -4.56 1.18
C VAL A 5 2.94 -5.56 2.32
N LYS A 6 4.14 -5.65 2.91
CA LYS A 6 4.43 -6.54 4.04
C LYS A 6 3.57 -6.18 5.25
N GLU A 7 3.52 -4.90 5.60
CA GLU A 7 2.82 -4.45 6.80
C GLU A 7 1.30 -4.32 6.63
N SER A 8 0.78 -4.45 5.40
CA SER A 8 -0.66 -4.45 5.09
C SER A 8 -1.25 -5.84 4.87
N ARG A 9 -0.44 -6.91 4.96
CA ARG A 9 -0.90 -8.29 4.78
C ARG A 9 -0.76 -9.07 6.07
N SER A 10 -1.80 -9.80 6.42
CA SER A 10 -1.75 -10.82 7.46
C SER A 10 -0.91 -12.00 6.97
N ASN A 11 0.00 -12.51 7.79
CA ASN A 11 0.85 -13.66 7.45
C ASN A 11 0.10 -14.99 7.65
N VAL A 12 -1.11 -15.10 7.09
CA VAL A 12 -2.01 -16.25 7.28
C VAL A 12 -2.28 -16.89 5.92
N PRO A 13 -2.22 -18.25 5.80
CA PRO A 13 -2.56 -18.95 4.57
C PRO A 13 -3.97 -18.64 4.06
N ASP A 14 -4.12 -18.47 2.74
CA ASP A 14 -5.34 -18.01 2.05
C ASP A 14 -6.56 -18.97 2.11
N ARG A 15 -6.49 -20.08 2.86
CA ARG A 15 -7.53 -21.14 2.88
C ARG A 15 -7.82 -21.72 4.27
N LEU A 16 -7.48 -21.00 5.32
CA LEU A 16 -7.92 -21.38 6.66
C LEU A 16 -9.38 -20.99 6.87
N PRO A 17 -10.24 -21.87 7.43
CA PRO A 17 -11.62 -21.55 7.75
C PRO A 17 -11.70 -20.69 9.01
N ILE A 18 -11.15 -19.47 8.95
CA ILE A 18 -11.13 -18.50 10.05
C ILE A 18 -11.88 -17.22 9.63
N ARG A 19 -12.51 -16.55 10.59
CA ARG A 19 -13.26 -15.32 10.32
C ARG A 19 -12.30 -14.13 10.24
N GLN A 20 -12.69 -13.08 9.52
CA GLN A 20 -11.88 -11.87 9.39
C GLN A 20 -11.54 -11.20 10.74
N ILE A 21 -12.40 -11.37 11.75
CA ILE A 21 -12.18 -10.85 13.11
C ILE A 21 -11.06 -11.60 13.86
N ASP A 22 -10.79 -12.85 13.47
CA ASP A 22 -9.78 -13.70 14.08
C ASP A 22 -8.40 -13.55 13.39
N LEU A 23 -8.35 -12.80 12.28
CA LEU A 23 -7.08 -12.52 11.61
C LEU A 23 -6.23 -11.57 12.47
N PRO A 24 -4.90 -11.78 12.47
CA PRO A 24 -4.00 -10.83 13.11
C PRO A 24 -4.16 -9.46 12.45
N LYS A 25 -4.42 -8.44 13.29
CA LYS A 25 -4.55 -7.06 12.83
C LYS A 25 -3.26 -6.63 12.14
N THR A 26 -3.37 -6.00 10.97
CA THR A 26 -2.21 -5.45 10.24
C THR A 26 -1.88 -4.06 10.76
N LEU A 27 -0.60 -3.67 10.75
CA LEU A 27 -0.16 -2.35 11.23
C LEU A 27 -0.56 -1.22 10.28
N PHE A 28 -0.67 -1.54 8.98
CA PHE A 28 -1.08 -0.59 7.96
C PHE A 28 -2.21 -1.13 7.09
N LYS A 29 -2.93 -0.22 6.45
CA LYS A 29 -3.85 -0.48 5.35
C LYS A 29 -3.39 0.33 4.14
N SER A 30 -3.02 -0.35 3.05
CA SER A 30 -2.63 0.33 1.81
C SER A 30 -3.84 1.01 1.19
N ILE A 31 -3.70 2.30 0.82
CA ILE A 31 -4.76 3.07 0.17
C ILE A 31 -4.47 3.14 -1.33
N GLY A 32 -5.37 2.55 -2.12
CA GLY A 32 -5.35 2.63 -3.58
C GLY A 32 -4.11 2.01 -4.24
N LYS A 33 -3.91 2.36 -5.52
CA LYS A 33 -2.73 1.97 -6.31
C LYS A 33 -1.64 3.05 -6.22
N ALA A 34 -0.42 2.71 -6.64
CA ALA A 34 0.64 3.70 -6.74
C ALA A 34 0.27 4.81 -7.73
N ILE A 35 0.46 6.06 -7.33
CA ILE A 35 0.16 7.23 -8.15
C ILE A 35 1.43 7.63 -8.91
N ARG A 36 1.29 7.84 -10.21
CA ARG A 36 2.33 8.35 -11.10
C ARG A 36 2.10 9.84 -11.39
N PRO A 37 3.16 10.61 -11.67
CA PRO A 37 3.02 11.98 -12.12
C PRO A 37 2.25 12.04 -13.44
N SER A 38 1.54 13.14 -13.64
CA SER A 38 0.87 13.47 -14.90
C SER A 38 1.87 13.90 -15.99
N PRO A 39 1.51 13.83 -17.29
CA PRO A 39 2.37 14.30 -18.37
C PRO A 39 2.80 15.77 -18.19
N ALA A 40 1.86 16.65 -17.82
CA ALA A 40 2.14 18.08 -17.57
C ALA A 40 3.10 18.32 -16.38
N GLU A 41 3.13 17.44 -15.39
CA GLU A 41 4.13 17.50 -14.30
C GLU A 41 5.51 17.03 -14.75
N ILE A 42 5.57 16.05 -15.66
CA ILE A 42 6.84 15.57 -16.23
C ILE A 42 7.45 16.64 -17.12
N GLU A 43 6.64 17.34 -17.93
CA GLU A 43 7.11 18.44 -18.77
C GLU A 43 7.67 19.61 -17.95
N ARG A 44 6.95 20.02 -16.90
CA ARG A 44 7.40 21.09 -16.00
C ARG A 44 8.57 20.69 -15.12
N ASN A 45 8.68 19.40 -14.78
CA ASN A 45 9.76 18.88 -13.96
C ASN A 45 10.19 17.47 -14.44
N PRO A 46 11.15 17.39 -15.38
CA PRO A 46 11.61 16.12 -15.95
C PRO A 46 12.12 15.10 -14.93
N ARG A 47 12.63 15.56 -13.77
CA ARG A 47 13.09 14.67 -12.68
C ARG A 47 11.96 13.86 -12.06
N SER A 48 10.71 14.28 -12.22
CA SER A 48 9.54 13.60 -11.67
C SER A 48 9.19 12.31 -12.40
N ARG A 49 9.72 12.06 -13.62
CA ARG A 49 9.31 10.94 -14.50
C ARG A 49 9.27 9.56 -13.84
N SER A 50 10.09 9.33 -12.81
CA SER A 50 10.19 8.04 -12.08
C SER A 50 9.54 8.06 -10.69
N ALA A 51 8.89 9.17 -10.31
CA ALA A 51 8.23 9.30 -9.02
C ALA A 51 7.06 8.32 -8.88
N LEU A 52 6.97 7.68 -7.72
CA LEU A 52 5.88 6.77 -7.35
C LEU A 52 5.39 7.11 -5.95
N LEU A 53 4.23 7.75 -5.86
CA LEU A 53 3.58 8.03 -4.59
C LEU A 53 2.79 6.80 -4.14
N ARG A 54 2.92 6.43 -2.86
CA ARG A 54 2.17 5.34 -2.23
C ARG A 54 1.68 5.80 -0.87
N VAL A 55 0.40 5.57 -0.61
CA VAL A 55 -0.27 5.99 0.62
C VAL A 55 -0.69 4.75 1.41
N ALA A 56 -0.50 4.80 2.72
CA ALA A 56 -0.99 3.78 3.64
C ALA A 56 -1.44 4.49 4.92
N GLU A 57 -2.53 3.99 5.49
CA GLU A 57 -3.05 4.43 6.77
C GLU A 57 -2.56 3.49 7.87
N ARG A 58 -2.21 4.03 9.03
CA ARG A 58 -1.86 3.21 10.19
C ARG A 58 -3.15 2.71 10.84
N CYS A 59 -3.32 1.41 10.92
CA CYS A 59 -4.41 0.81 11.67
C CYS A 59 -4.03 0.85 13.15
N VAL A 60 -4.58 1.82 13.89
CA VAL A 60 -4.47 1.81 15.35
C VAL A 60 -5.35 0.68 15.85
N SER A 61 -4.72 -0.30 16.47
CA SER A 61 -5.38 -1.47 17.07
C SER A 61 -5.44 -1.33 18.56
#